data_AF-A0A7J7LXK2-F1
#
_entry.id   AF-A0A7J7LXK2-F1
#
_cell.length_a   1.000
_cell.length_b   1.000
_cell.length_c   1.000
_cell.angle_alpha   90.00
_cell.angle_beta   90.00
_cell.angle_gamma   90.00
#
_symmetry.space_group_name_H-M   'P 1'
#
loop_
_entity.id
_entity.type
_entity.pdbx_description
1 polymer ?
#
loop_
_entity_poly.entity_id
_entity_poly.type
_entity_poly.pdbx_seq_one_letter_code
_entity_poly.pdbx_strand_id
1 'polypeptide(L)'
;MALSFFVLAIFLFLGLIDLDQTSTSSASAAATAQGVEVTYGTALKLMHDKTKYRLHSHDVPYGSGSGQQSVTGFSNVDDANSYWIVRPDPDTNAKQGDTIKSGTIVRLQHMKTRKWLHSHLHASPISGNLEVSCLHLHLKQ
;
A
#
# COMPACT_ATOMS: atom_id res chain seq x y z
N MET A 1 30.94 38.95 35.31
CA MET A 1 29.86 37.96 35.14
C MET A 1 29.29 37.99 33.71
N ALA A 2 30.11 37.89 32.66
CA ALA A 2 29.64 37.95 31.26
C ALA A 2 30.36 36.94 30.36
N LEU A 3 31.64 36.64 30.64
CA LEU A 3 32.38 35.58 29.92
C LEU A 3 31.76 34.18 30.10
N SER A 4 31.18 33.88 31.27
CA SER A 4 30.57 32.57 31.54
C SER A 4 29.34 32.28 30.66
N PHE A 5 28.60 33.32 30.27
CA PHE A 5 27.41 33.15 29.41
C PHE A 5 27.79 32.98 27.94
N PHE A 6 28.87 33.62 27.50
CA PHE A 6 29.35 33.50 26.11
C PHE A 6 29.92 32.10 25.82
N VAL A 7 30.62 31.50 26.79
CA VAL A 7 31.14 30.13 26.67
C VAL A 7 30.01 29.09 26.66
N LEU A 8 28.98 29.25 27.51
CA LEU A 8 27.82 28.36 27.52
C LEU A 8 27.00 28.46 26.22
N ALA A 9 26.87 29.67 25.66
CA ALA A 9 26.19 29.89 24.38
C ALA A 9 26.96 29.25 23.22
N ILE A 10 28.30 29.35 23.19
CA ILE A 10 29.13 28.68 22.19
C ILE A 10 29.06 27.16 22.32
N PHE A 11 29.04 26.62 23.54
CA PHE A 11 28.92 25.17 23.78
C PHE A 11 27.57 24.62 23.35
N LEU A 12 26.48 25.37 23.59
CA LEU A 12 25.14 25.03 23.08
C LEU A 12 25.06 25.14 21.56
N PHE A 13 25.72 26.13 20.94
CA PHE A 13 25.69 26.33 19.49
C PHE A 13 26.57 25.33 18.75
N LEU A 14 27.73 24.95 19.29
CA LEU A 14 28.62 23.93 18.71
C LEU A 14 28.10 22.51 18.94
N GLY A 15 27.46 22.23 20.09
CA GLY A 15 26.86 20.92 20.37
C GLY A 15 25.58 20.62 19.59
N LEU A 16 24.94 21.64 19.00
CA LEU A 16 23.76 21.50 18.12
C LEU A 16 24.13 21.25 16.64
N ILE A 17 25.39 21.44 16.26
CA ILE A 17 25.85 21.24 14.88
C ILE A 17 26.16 19.75 14.59
N ASP A 18 26.35 18.91 15.61
CA ASP A 18 26.61 17.46 15.48
C ASP A 18 25.33 16.58 15.48
N LEU A 19 24.12 17.17 15.47
CA LEU A 19 22.86 16.42 15.44
C LEU A 19 22.23 16.25 14.03
N ASP A 20 22.91 16.67 12.97
CA ASP A 20 22.40 16.56 11.59
C ASP A 20 22.99 15.39 10.79
N GLN A 21 23.64 14.43 11.48
CA GLN A 21 24.05 13.15 10.88
C GLN A 21 23.51 11.94 11.65
N THR A 22 22.22 11.96 12.01
CA THR A 22 21.44 10.72 11.86
C THR A 22 21.20 10.50 10.38
N SER A 23 22.21 9.98 9.69
CA SER A 23 21.98 9.19 8.49
C SER A 23 21.10 8.02 8.92
N THR A 24 19.79 8.21 8.84
CA THR A 24 18.82 7.12 8.79
C THR A 24 19.17 6.35 7.55
N SER A 25 20.05 5.36 7.72
CA SER A 25 20.30 4.31 6.76
C SER A 25 18.95 3.65 6.53
N SER A 26 18.23 4.10 5.50
CA SER A 26 17.05 3.44 4.99
C SER A 26 17.51 2.06 4.53
N ALA A 27 17.46 1.10 5.45
CA ALA A 27 17.65 -0.29 5.15
C ALA A 27 16.48 -0.68 4.24
N SER A 28 16.67 -0.49 2.94
CA SER A 28 15.92 -1.21 1.92
C SER A 28 16.34 -2.67 2.08
N ALA A 29 15.68 -3.35 3.01
CA ALA A 29 15.64 -4.80 3.00
C ALA A 29 14.87 -5.19 1.74
N ALA A 30 15.57 -5.24 0.62
CA ALA A 30 15.19 -6.13 -0.46
C ALA A 30 15.28 -7.53 0.14
N ALA A 31 14.18 -7.99 0.74
CA ALA A 31 14.07 -9.32 1.30
C ALA A 31 14.33 -10.31 0.15
N THR A 32 15.51 -10.90 0.14
CA THR A 32 15.86 -12.02 -0.71
C THR A 32 14.85 -13.12 -0.41
N ALA A 33 13.94 -13.38 -1.35
CA ALA A 33 12.79 -14.26 -1.18
C ALA A 33 13.26 -15.72 -1.03
N GLN A 34 13.52 -16.12 0.21
CA GLN A 34 13.55 -17.51 0.65
C GLN A 34 12.33 -17.71 1.55
N GLY A 35 11.27 -18.28 0.99
CA GLY A 35 10.20 -18.94 1.76
C GLY A 35 9.15 -18.08 2.48
N VAL A 36 8.96 -16.80 2.15
CA VAL A 36 7.86 -16.03 2.76
C VAL A 36 6.54 -16.43 2.11
N GLU A 37 5.72 -17.15 2.88
CA GLU A 37 4.39 -17.60 2.46
C GLU A 37 3.32 -16.53 2.68
N VAL A 38 2.39 -16.38 1.74
CA VAL A 38 1.26 -15.45 1.87
C VAL A 38 0.06 -16.19 2.45
N THR A 39 -0.47 -15.67 3.56
CA THR A 39 -1.65 -16.20 4.24
C THR A 39 -2.81 -15.20 4.17
N TYR A 40 -4.04 -15.67 4.38
CA TYR A 40 -5.17 -14.75 4.51
C TYR A 40 -4.96 -13.76 5.66
N GLY A 41 -5.31 -12.50 5.42
CA GLY A 41 -5.07 -11.38 6.34
C GLY A 41 -3.74 -10.67 6.11
N THR A 42 -2.83 -11.22 5.29
CA THR A 42 -1.59 -10.54 4.91
C THR A 42 -1.90 -9.20 4.22
N ALA A 43 -1.25 -8.13 4.67
CA ALA A 43 -1.23 -6.85 4.00
C ALA A 43 0.00 -6.76 3.10
N LEU A 44 -0.21 -6.54 1.81
CA LEU A 44 0.86 -6.55 0.80
C LEU A 44 0.69 -5.42 -0.22
N LYS A 45 1.77 -5.13 -0.96
CA LYS A 45 1.76 -4.27 -2.15
C LYS A 45 2.00 -5.14 -3.38
N LEU A 46 1.14 -5.05 -4.40
CA LEU A 46 1.34 -5.74 -5.66
C LEU A 46 2.12 -4.84 -6.61
N MET A 47 3.33 -5.24 -7.01
CA MET A 47 4.15 -4.50 -7.95
C MET A 47 4.01 -5.08 -9.36
N HIS A 48 3.66 -4.24 -10.32
CA HIS A 48 3.68 -4.61 -11.73
C HIS A 48 5.12 -4.79 -12.21
N ASP A 49 5.45 -5.95 -12.78
CA ASP A 49 6.83 -6.32 -13.03
C ASP A 49 7.53 -5.42 -14.06
N LYS A 50 6.87 -5.01 -15.14
CA LYS A 50 7.54 -4.20 -16.18
C LYS A 50 7.77 -2.74 -15.77
N THR A 51 6.77 -2.10 -15.15
CA THR A 51 6.82 -0.66 -14.82
C THR A 51 7.28 -0.39 -13.40
N LYS A 52 7.28 -1.40 -12.53
CA LYS A 52 7.55 -1.31 -11.08
C LYS A 52 6.56 -0.43 -10.30
N TYR A 53 5.42 -0.08 -10.92
CA TYR A 53 4.33 0.64 -10.27
C TYR A 53 3.54 -0.33 -9.38
N ARG A 54 3.01 0.18 -8.27
CA ARG A 54 2.24 -0.60 -7.31
C ARG A 54 0.75 -0.40 -7.53
N LEU A 55 -0.03 -1.47 -7.38
CA LEU A 55 -1.49 -1.38 -7.40
C LEU A 55 -1.93 -0.41 -6.30
N HIS A 56 -2.70 0.60 -6.69
CA HIS A 56 -3.05 1.74 -5.84
C HIS A 56 -4.51 2.14 -6.05
N SER A 57 -5.16 2.61 -4.99
CA SER A 57 -6.49 3.23 -5.06
C SER A 57 -6.60 4.39 -4.08
N HIS A 58 -7.53 5.30 -4.30
CA HIS A 58 -7.74 6.48 -3.46
C HIS A 58 -9.19 6.94 -3.59
N ASP A 59 -9.63 7.90 -2.78
CA ASP A 59 -11.02 8.32 -2.73
C ASP A 59 -11.43 9.28 -3.86
N VAL A 60 -11.18 8.85 -5.10
CA VAL A 60 -11.60 9.54 -6.32
C VAL A 60 -12.23 8.53 -7.27
N PRO A 61 -13.50 8.74 -7.69
CA PRO A 61 -14.18 7.87 -8.66
C PRO A 61 -13.70 8.13 -10.09
N TYR A 62 -13.96 7.17 -10.99
CA TYR A 62 -13.86 7.42 -12.42
C TYR A 62 -14.95 8.41 -12.88
N GLY A 63 -14.61 9.27 -13.84
CA GLY A 63 -15.58 10.14 -14.51
C GLY A 63 -16.33 9.48 -15.68
N SER A 64 -16.00 8.23 -15.99
CA SER A 64 -16.57 7.42 -17.06
C SER A 64 -16.84 6.00 -16.57
N GLY A 65 -17.36 5.14 -17.44
CA GLY A 65 -17.58 3.73 -17.12
C GLY A 65 -18.61 3.58 -16.00
N SER A 66 -18.24 2.92 -14.91
CA SER A 66 -19.16 2.66 -13.80
C SER A 66 -19.31 3.81 -12.79
N GLY A 67 -18.41 4.80 -12.82
CA GLY A 67 -18.33 5.83 -11.78
C GLY A 67 -17.85 5.32 -10.41
N GLN A 68 -17.38 4.07 -10.32
CA GLN A 68 -16.82 3.51 -9.08
C GLN A 68 -15.44 4.09 -8.77
N GLN A 69 -14.93 3.80 -7.57
CA GLN A 69 -13.62 4.30 -7.11
C GLN A 69 -12.51 3.82 -8.06
N SER A 70 -11.62 4.74 -8.44
CA SER A 70 -10.57 4.45 -9.41
C SER A 70 -9.45 3.57 -8.84
N VAL A 71 -8.85 2.78 -9.72
CA VAL A 71 -7.66 1.96 -9.46
C VAL A 71 -6.57 2.33 -10.46
N THR A 72 -5.33 2.45 -9.99
CA THR A 72 -4.19 2.91 -10.79
C THR A 72 -2.91 2.15 -10.43
N GLY A 73 -1.85 2.37 -11.20
CA GLY A 73 -0.49 2.07 -10.79
C GLY A 73 0.18 3.32 -10.23
N PHE A 74 0.83 3.22 -9.07
CA PHE A 74 1.53 4.33 -8.43
C PHE A 74 3.03 4.07 -8.29
N SER A 75 3.86 5.08 -8.58
CA SER A 75 5.32 4.92 -8.62
C SER A 75 5.97 4.99 -7.24
N ASN A 76 5.39 5.73 -6.29
CA ASN A 76 5.97 5.87 -4.95
C ASN A 76 5.97 4.52 -4.23
N VAL A 77 7.15 4.13 -3.72
CA VAL A 77 7.36 2.88 -3.00
C VAL A 77 6.66 2.91 -1.65
N ASP A 78 6.73 4.04 -0.95
CA ASP A 78 6.24 4.19 0.41
C ASP A 78 4.91 4.94 0.46
N ASP A 79 3.93 4.38 -0.24
CA ASP A 79 2.56 4.87 -0.23
C ASP A 79 1.62 3.94 0.54
N ALA A 80 0.83 4.52 1.44
CA ALA A 80 -0.13 3.80 2.26
C ALA A 80 -1.38 3.36 1.47
N ASN A 81 -1.71 4.06 0.38
CA ASN A 81 -2.80 3.74 -0.53
C ASN A 81 -2.47 2.56 -1.48
N SER A 82 -1.26 2.00 -1.35
CA SER A 82 -0.81 0.85 -2.15
C SER A 82 -0.92 -0.47 -1.37
N TYR A 83 -1.47 -0.47 -0.15
CA TYR A 83 -1.66 -1.67 0.65
C TYR A 83 -3.02 -2.33 0.42
N TRP A 84 -2.97 -3.65 0.23
CA TRP A 84 -4.12 -4.53 0.01
C TRP A 84 -4.09 -5.69 1.00
N ILE A 85 -5.23 -6.00 1.61
CA ILE A 85 -5.39 -7.17 2.48
C ILE A 85 -5.95 -8.31 1.65
N VAL A 86 -5.28 -9.46 1.70
CA VAL A 86 -5.79 -10.69 1.09
C VAL A 86 -6.89 -11.29 1.96
N ARG A 87 -8.05 -11.55 1.39
CA ARG A 87 -9.23 -12.09 2.08
C ARG A 87 -9.74 -13.34 1.36
N PRO A 88 -10.28 -14.30 2.11
CA PRO A 88 -10.91 -15.47 1.51
C PRO A 88 -12.20 -15.08 0.79
N ASP A 89 -12.62 -15.94 -0.13
CA ASP A 89 -13.97 -15.96 -0.67
C ASP A 89 -14.98 -16.19 0.48
N PRO A 90 -16.11 -15.43 0.54
CA PRO A 90 -17.04 -15.53 1.66
C PRO A 90 -17.74 -16.90 1.76
N ASP A 91 -17.79 -17.66 0.67
CA ASP A 91 -18.45 -18.97 0.62
C ASP A 91 -17.51 -20.11 1.07
N THR A 92 -16.33 -19.77 1.60
CA THR A 92 -15.33 -20.73 2.08
C THR A 92 -15.17 -20.69 3.59
N ASN A 93 -14.74 -21.80 4.19
CA ASN A 93 -14.43 -21.89 5.62
C ASN A 93 -13.03 -21.37 6.00
N ALA A 94 -12.30 -20.78 5.04
CA ALA A 94 -10.94 -20.31 5.23
C ALA A 94 -10.87 -19.15 6.22
N LYS A 95 -9.83 -19.15 7.05
CA LYS A 95 -9.63 -18.20 8.15
C LYS A 95 -8.37 -17.40 7.94
N GLN A 96 -8.30 -16.27 8.65
CA GLN A 96 -7.07 -15.50 8.73
C GLN A 96 -5.92 -16.36 9.27
N GLY A 97 -4.76 -16.28 8.64
CA GLY A 97 -3.60 -17.12 8.94
C GLY A 97 -3.50 -18.40 8.11
N ASP A 98 -4.57 -18.85 7.44
CA ASP A 98 -4.47 -20.02 6.57
C ASP A 98 -3.62 -19.70 5.34
N THR A 99 -2.77 -20.66 4.97
CA THR A 99 -1.93 -20.63 3.76
C THR A 99 -2.77 -20.61 2.49
N ILE A 100 -2.37 -19.78 1.52
CA ILE A 100 -3.03 -19.67 0.23
C ILE A 100 -2.31 -20.54 -0.80
N LYS A 101 -3.00 -21.56 -1.32
CA LYS A 101 -2.48 -22.42 -2.37
C LYS A 101 -2.56 -21.73 -3.73
N SER A 102 -1.60 -22.03 -4.61
CA SER A 102 -1.66 -21.57 -6.01
C SER A 102 -2.98 -21.97 -6.69
N GLY A 103 -3.53 -21.07 -7.50
CA GLY A 103 -4.82 -21.24 -8.18
C GLY A 103 -6.05 -20.97 -7.30
N THR A 104 -5.88 -20.62 -6.02
CA THR A 104 -7.00 -20.28 -5.13
C THR A 104 -7.56 -18.90 -5.48
N ILE A 105 -8.89 -18.80 -5.53
CA ILE A 105 -9.58 -17.51 -5.70
C ILE A 105 -9.50 -16.73 -4.39
N VAL A 106 -9.03 -15.49 -4.47
CA VAL A 106 -8.92 -14.58 -3.33
C VAL A 106 -9.58 -13.25 -3.64
N ARG A 107 -9.90 -12.50 -2.60
CA ARG A 107 -10.35 -11.11 -2.71
C ARG A 107 -9.28 -10.17 -2.15
N LEU A 108 -9.11 -9.02 -2.80
CA LEU A 108 -8.19 -7.98 -2.35
C LEU A 108 -9.00 -6.78 -1.84
N GLN A 109 -8.82 -6.46 -0.57
CA GLN A 109 -9.44 -5.30 0.06
C GLN A 109 -8.43 -4.16 0.15
N HIS A 110 -8.75 -3.00 -0.41
CA HIS A 110 -7.94 -1.80 -0.26
C HIS A 110 -7.94 -1.35 1.20
N MET A 111 -6.77 -1.19 1.82
CA MET A 111 -6.67 -0.96 3.27
C MET A 111 -7.34 0.34 3.72
N LYS A 112 -7.13 1.43 2.98
CA LYS A 112 -7.58 2.76 3.42
C LYS A 112 -9.08 2.94 3.24
N THR A 113 -9.63 2.59 2.08
CA THR A 113 -11.04 2.84 1.75
C THR A 113 -11.95 1.67 2.07
N ARG A 114 -11.39 0.51 2.47
CA ARG A 114 -12.10 -0.74 2.76
C ARG A 114 -12.93 -1.31 1.59
N LYS A 115 -12.77 -0.75 0.38
CA LYS A 115 -13.40 -1.21 -0.85
C LYS A 115 -12.64 -2.40 -1.44
N TRP A 116 -13.29 -3.13 -2.32
CA TRP A 116 -12.78 -4.37 -2.90
C TRP A 116 -12.32 -4.13 -4.33
N LEU A 117 -11.18 -4.72 -4.70
CA LEU A 117 -10.77 -4.78 -6.10
C LEU A 117 -11.84 -5.51 -6.91
N HIS A 118 -12.33 -4.86 -7.95
CA HIS A 118 -13.49 -5.30 -8.70
C HIS A 118 -13.29 -5.09 -10.20
N SER A 119 -13.98 -5.88 -11.01
CA SER A 119 -14.05 -5.72 -12.46
C SER A 119 -15.39 -6.24 -12.96
N HIS A 120 -15.84 -5.73 -14.11
CA HIS A 120 -17.17 -5.93 -14.67
C HIS A 120 -17.23 -5.45 -16.13
N LEU A 121 -18.41 -5.53 -16.75
CA LEU A 121 -18.65 -5.19 -18.17
C LEU A 121 -18.77 -3.67 -18.43
N HIS A 122 -17.79 -2.90 -17.94
CA HIS A 122 -17.61 -1.48 -18.30
C HIS A 122 -16.27 -1.28 -19.00
N ALA A 123 -16.19 -0.28 -19.87
CA ALA A 123 -14.95 0.10 -20.53
C ALA A 123 -14.06 0.96 -19.62
N SER A 124 -12.78 0.62 -19.55
CA SER A 124 -11.74 1.36 -18.83
C SER A 124 -11.48 2.72 -19.48
N PRO A 125 -11.11 3.74 -18.68
CA PRO A 125 -11.13 5.15 -19.10
C PRO A 125 -10.11 5.51 -20.19
N ILE A 126 -9.02 4.74 -20.35
CA ILE A 126 -7.93 5.09 -21.29
C ILE A 126 -7.89 4.14 -22.49
N SER A 127 -7.88 2.82 -22.26
CA SER A 127 -7.68 1.85 -23.34
C SER A 127 -8.96 1.19 -23.86
N GLY A 128 -10.09 1.38 -23.19
CA GLY A 128 -11.35 0.70 -23.55
C GLY A 128 -11.39 -0.80 -23.23
N ASN A 129 -10.38 -1.36 -22.55
CA ASN A 129 -10.43 -2.71 -21.98
C ASN A 129 -11.48 -2.80 -20.85
N LEU A 130 -11.68 -3.97 -20.24
CA LEU A 130 -12.54 -4.07 -19.05
C LEU A 130 -12.03 -3.18 -17.91
N GLU A 131 -12.96 -2.44 -17.31
CA GLU A 131 -12.70 -1.55 -16.17
C GLU A 131 -12.30 -2.37 -14.94
N VAL A 132 -11.29 -1.89 -14.23
CA VAL A 132 -10.89 -2.36 -12.90
C VAL A 132 -11.11 -1.22 -11.92
N SER A 133 -11.90 -1.44 -10.88
CA SER A 133 -12.37 -0.43 -9.95
C SER A 133 -12.30 -0.92 -8.50
N CYS A 134 -12.63 -0.04 -7.56
CA CYS A 134 -12.87 -0.39 -6.16
C CYS A 134 -14.35 -0.25 -5.81
N LEU A 135 -15.00 -1.38 -5.51
CA LEU A 135 -16.43 -1.46 -5.20
C LEU A 135 -16.65 -1.61 -3.68
N HIS A 136 -17.64 -0.88 -3.17
CA HIS A 136 -18.17 -1.14 -1.83
C HIS A 136 -19.17 -2.31 -1.90
N LEU A 137 -18.77 -3.46 -1.37
CA LEU A 137 -19.67 -4.60 -1.20
C LEU A 137 -20.31 -4.50 0.19
N HIS A 138 -21.64 -4.39 0.24
CA HIS A 138 -22.39 -4.70 1.46
C HIS A 138 -22.32 -6.22 1.65
N LEU A 139 -21.44 -6.69 2.51
CA LEU A 139 -21.54 -8.05 3.02
C LEU A 139 -22.73 -8.07 3.98
N LYS A 140 -23.78 -8.83 3.66
CA LYS A 140 -24.79 -9.19 4.67
C LYS A 140 -24.02 -9.95 5.76
N GLN A 141 -24.05 -9.41 6.97
CA GLN A 141 -23.63 -10.12 8.17
C GLN A 141 -24.60 -11.27 8.45
#